data_AF-A0A8B9JZ94-F1
#
_entry.id   AF-A0A8B9JZ94-F1
#
_cell.length_a   1.000
_cell.length_b   1.000
_cell.length_c   1.000
_cell.angle_alpha   90.00
_cell.angle_beta   90.00
_cell.angle_gamma   90.00
#
_symmetry.space_group_name_H-M   'P 1'
#
loop_
_entity.id
_entity.type
_entity.pdbx_description
1 polymer ?
#
loop_
_entity_poly.entity_id
_entity_poly.type
_entity_poly.pdbx_seq_one_letter_code
_entity_poly.pdbx_strand_id
1 'polypeptide(L)'
;MYQYLCLYSKISGAEGTKLDEDFMEMERKIDVTNKSVFELLTKTTEYLQPNPASRAKLGMLNTMSKIRGQVKTTGYPQTEGLLGDCMLKYGRELGDESTFGAALVDVGEAMKQMGDVKDSLDIGVKQNFIDPLQTLQDKDLKEIGHHLKKLEGRRLDFDYKKKRQGKIPDEEIRQAVEKFEESKELAERSMFNFLENDVEQVSQLASLIEAALEYHRQSYEILEDLNSKLQNRIATANSQPRKEFKPKSIMSSLETIDNNQQNGLSYSSSLKSSETELHMDQPCCRSLYNFEPENEGELGFKEGDIIILTNQIDENWYEGMINGESGFFPINYVDVLVPLPQ
;
A
#
# COMPACT_ATOMS: atom_id res chain seq x y z
N MET A 1 12.82 -29.16 -55.77
CA MET A 1 14.30 -29.07 -55.85
C MET A 1 14.75 -27.91 -56.75
N TYR A 2 14.04 -26.77 -56.76
CA TYR A 2 14.35 -25.60 -57.61
C TYR A 2 14.03 -24.27 -56.90
N GLN A 3 14.44 -24.14 -55.63
CA GLN A 3 14.41 -22.84 -54.93
C GLN A 3 15.57 -22.66 -53.92
N TYR A 4 16.58 -23.54 -53.97
CA TYR A 4 17.75 -23.53 -53.07
C TYR A 4 18.98 -22.84 -53.66
N LEU A 5 18.85 -22.17 -54.82
CA LEU A 5 19.97 -21.63 -55.59
C LEU A 5 19.99 -20.09 -55.70
N CYS A 6 19.18 -19.37 -54.92
CA CYS A 6 19.29 -17.91 -54.77
C CYS A 6 20.20 -17.47 -53.60
N LEU A 7 21.15 -18.30 -53.19
CA LEU A 7 22.19 -17.94 -52.21
C LEU A 7 23.61 -17.86 -52.80
N TYR A 8 23.79 -18.12 -54.10
CA TYR A 8 25.13 -18.20 -54.72
C TYR A 8 25.51 -17.02 -55.64
N SER A 9 24.76 -15.92 -55.64
CA SER A 9 25.18 -14.73 -56.42
C SER A 9 24.74 -13.43 -55.78
N LYS A 10 25.60 -12.91 -54.90
CA LYS A 10 25.86 -11.47 -54.72
C LYS A 10 27.23 -11.33 -54.05
N ILE A 11 28.25 -11.52 -54.87
CA ILE A 11 29.60 -11.03 -54.61
C ILE A 11 29.56 -9.51 -54.76
N SER A 12 30.19 -8.78 -53.82
CA SER A 12 30.37 -7.32 -53.74
C SER A 12 29.24 -6.51 -53.08
N GLY A 13 29.40 -6.22 -51.79
CA GLY A 13 28.65 -5.20 -51.05
C GLY A 13 28.29 -5.65 -49.64
N ALA A 14 28.80 -4.97 -48.62
CA ALA A 14 28.70 -5.37 -47.22
C ALA A 14 27.26 -5.33 -46.69
N GLU A 15 26.57 -6.46 -46.71
CA GLU A 15 25.39 -6.69 -45.87
C GLU A 15 25.62 -7.97 -45.05
N GLY A 16 25.35 -7.90 -43.74
CA GLY A 16 25.40 -9.07 -42.86
C GLY A 16 24.36 -10.11 -43.29
N THR A 17 24.48 -11.33 -42.78
CA THR A 17 23.46 -12.37 -43.03
C THR A 17 22.10 -11.87 -42.53
N LYS A 18 21.18 -11.64 -43.46
CA LYS A 18 19.80 -11.20 -43.19
C LYS A 18 18.94 -12.40 -42.80
N LEU A 19 18.22 -12.26 -41.70
CA LEU A 19 17.14 -13.17 -41.32
C LEU A 19 15.90 -12.84 -42.14
N ASP A 20 15.01 -13.82 -42.32
CA ASP A 20 13.75 -13.60 -43.04
C ASP A 20 12.78 -12.71 -42.24
N GLU A 21 11.78 -12.17 -42.93
CA GLU A 21 10.82 -11.22 -42.34
C GLU A 21 9.98 -11.87 -41.23
N ASP A 22 9.63 -13.15 -41.38
CA ASP A 22 8.84 -13.90 -40.40
C ASP A 22 9.62 -14.06 -39.07
N PHE A 23 10.91 -14.38 -39.14
CA PHE A 23 11.79 -14.44 -37.98
C PHE A 23 11.88 -13.09 -37.28
N MET A 24 12.11 -12.01 -38.03
CA MET A 24 12.23 -10.66 -37.45
C MET A 24 10.92 -10.22 -36.79
N GLU A 25 9.77 -10.58 -37.34
CA GLU A 25 8.47 -10.27 -36.73
C GLU A 25 8.24 -11.08 -35.44
N MET A 26 8.62 -12.37 -35.42
CA MET A 26 8.56 -13.18 -34.19
C MET A 26 9.48 -12.61 -33.10
N GLU A 27 10.71 -12.26 -33.44
CA GLU A 27 11.66 -11.64 -32.50
C GLU A 27 11.10 -10.33 -31.93
N ARG A 28 10.52 -9.48 -32.79
CA ARG A 28 9.86 -8.23 -32.38
C ARG A 28 8.69 -8.51 -31.42
N LYS A 29 7.85 -9.51 -31.69
CA LYS A 29 6.73 -9.87 -30.81
C LYS A 29 7.22 -10.35 -29.45
N ILE A 30 8.26 -11.19 -29.40
CA ILE A 30 8.87 -11.66 -28.15
C ILE A 30 9.44 -10.50 -27.33
N ASP A 31 10.15 -9.56 -27.95
CA ASP A 31 10.69 -8.37 -27.27
C ASP A 31 9.57 -7.51 -26.66
N VAL A 32 8.49 -7.27 -27.42
CA VAL A 32 7.31 -6.55 -26.93
C VAL A 32 6.65 -7.29 -25.77
N THR A 33 6.47 -8.60 -25.88
CA THR A 33 5.90 -9.42 -24.80
C THR A 33 6.74 -9.38 -23.54
N ASN A 34 8.07 -9.44 -23.65
CA ASN A 34 8.94 -9.38 -22.47
C ASN A 34 8.84 -8.03 -21.76
N LYS A 35 8.85 -6.92 -22.53
CA LYS A 35 8.66 -5.57 -21.99
C LYS A 35 7.29 -5.41 -21.33
N SER A 36 6.23 -5.88 -21.97
CA SER A 36 4.87 -5.77 -21.43
C SER A 36 4.70 -6.58 -20.15
N VAL A 37 5.22 -7.81 -20.09
CA VAL A 37 5.18 -8.65 -18.87
C VAL A 37 5.92 -7.96 -17.72
N PHE A 38 7.11 -7.41 -17.96
CA PHE A 38 7.87 -6.69 -16.94
C PHE A 38 7.12 -5.46 -16.39
N GLU A 39 6.55 -4.65 -17.29
CA GLU A 39 5.78 -3.47 -16.89
C GLU A 39 4.49 -3.85 -16.16
N LEU A 40 3.77 -4.87 -16.63
CA LEU A 40 2.55 -5.38 -15.98
C LEU A 40 2.83 -5.86 -14.56
N LEU A 41 3.88 -6.67 -14.35
CA LEU A 41 4.29 -7.11 -13.01
C LEU A 41 4.53 -5.92 -12.07
N THR A 42 5.26 -4.92 -12.55
CA THR A 42 5.57 -3.71 -11.77
C THR A 42 4.31 -2.91 -11.46
N LYS A 43 3.47 -2.65 -12.47
CA LYS A 43 2.27 -1.81 -12.32
C LYS A 43 1.18 -2.49 -11.49
N THR A 44 1.02 -3.80 -11.61
CA THR A 44 0.04 -4.54 -10.80
C THR A 44 0.46 -4.61 -9.33
N THR A 45 1.76 -4.77 -9.03
CA THR A 45 2.22 -4.72 -7.63
C THR A 45 2.09 -3.34 -7.01
N GLU A 46 2.35 -2.28 -7.77
CA GLU A 46 2.07 -0.88 -7.38
C GLU A 46 0.58 -0.62 -7.15
N TYR A 47 -0.28 -1.15 -8.02
CA TYR A 47 -1.73 -1.05 -7.92
C TYR A 47 -2.27 -1.71 -6.66
N LEU A 48 -1.84 -2.94 -6.36
CA LEU A 48 -2.27 -3.66 -5.16
C LEU A 48 -1.77 -2.98 -3.89
N GLN A 49 -0.50 -2.55 -3.89
CA GLN A 49 0.16 -1.96 -2.74
C GLN A 49 0.94 -0.69 -3.13
N PRO A 50 0.27 0.48 -3.09
CA PRO A 50 0.92 1.77 -3.30
C PRO A 50 2.02 2.04 -2.27
N ASN A 51 1.83 1.58 -1.02
CA ASN A 51 2.83 1.67 0.04
C ASN A 51 4.04 0.76 -0.26
N PRO A 52 5.27 1.30 -0.39
CA PRO A 52 6.46 0.51 -0.68
C PRO A 52 6.78 -0.59 0.34
N ALA A 53 6.53 -0.35 1.64
CA ALA A 53 6.81 -1.32 2.70
C ALA A 53 5.88 -2.54 2.62
N SER A 54 4.60 -2.31 2.37
CA SER A 54 3.61 -3.39 2.15
C SER A 54 3.87 -4.11 0.83
N ARG A 55 4.25 -3.39 -0.23
CA ARG A 55 4.61 -3.96 -1.54
C ARG A 55 5.78 -4.95 -1.44
N ALA A 56 6.81 -4.61 -0.67
CA ALA A 56 7.93 -5.52 -0.44
C ALA A 56 7.48 -6.84 0.20
N LYS A 57 6.53 -6.79 1.15
CA LYS A 57 5.98 -7.99 1.80
C LYS A 57 5.05 -8.80 0.90
N LEU A 58 4.27 -8.14 0.03
CA LEU A 58 3.44 -8.79 -1.00
C LEU A 58 4.29 -9.71 -1.91
N GLY A 59 5.49 -9.28 -2.28
CA GLY A 59 6.43 -10.11 -3.05
C GLY A 59 6.82 -11.42 -2.33
N MET A 60 6.80 -11.43 -0.99
CA MET A 60 7.24 -12.56 -0.16
C MET A 60 6.14 -13.56 0.21
N LEU A 61 4.89 -13.32 -0.20
CA LEU A 61 3.69 -14.02 0.28
C LEU A 61 3.73 -15.56 0.05
N ASN A 62 4.41 -16.01 -1.01
CA ASN A 62 4.56 -17.44 -1.34
C ASN A 62 5.44 -18.22 -0.36
N THR A 63 6.34 -17.55 0.36
CA THR A 63 7.21 -18.18 1.35
C THR A 63 6.43 -18.59 2.60
N MET A 64 5.35 -17.88 2.93
CA MET A 64 4.53 -18.16 4.11
C MET A 64 3.40 -19.16 3.85
N SER A 65 2.83 -19.18 2.64
CA SER A 65 1.71 -20.07 2.28
C SER A 65 2.07 -21.56 2.31
N LYS A 66 3.34 -21.91 2.05
CA LYS A 66 3.84 -23.30 2.12
C LYS A 66 4.08 -23.80 3.55
N ILE A 67 4.22 -22.90 4.53
CA ILE A 67 4.63 -23.26 5.90
C ILE A 67 3.44 -23.42 6.85
N ARG A 68 2.29 -22.77 6.58
CA ARG A 68 1.16 -22.76 7.53
C ARG A 68 -0.20 -23.27 7.03
N GLY A 69 -0.35 -23.61 5.76
CA GLY A 69 -1.66 -23.92 5.19
C GLY A 69 -2.54 -22.67 5.07
N GLN A 70 -3.41 -22.63 4.05
CA GLN A 70 -4.31 -21.54 3.64
C GLN A 70 -4.17 -20.24 4.46
N VAL A 71 -3.15 -19.45 4.15
CA VAL A 71 -2.93 -18.17 4.80
C VAL A 71 -3.88 -17.17 4.16
N LYS A 72 -4.96 -16.81 4.87
CA LYS A 72 -5.89 -15.75 4.48
C LYS A 72 -5.37 -14.34 4.78
N THR A 73 -4.19 -14.20 5.38
CA THR A 73 -3.68 -12.93 5.88
C THR A 73 -2.37 -12.55 5.19
N THR A 74 -2.26 -11.29 4.76
CA THR A 74 -1.12 -10.83 3.94
C THR A 74 0.17 -10.57 4.74
N GLY A 75 0.09 -10.52 6.08
CA GLY A 75 1.24 -10.25 6.96
C GLY A 75 1.64 -8.76 7.03
N TYR A 76 0.80 -7.89 6.50
CA TYR A 76 0.87 -6.44 6.64
C TYR A 76 -0.55 -5.86 6.80
N PRO A 77 -0.70 -4.70 7.46
CA PRO A 77 -2.02 -4.12 7.64
C PRO A 77 -2.53 -3.51 6.32
N GLN A 78 -3.83 -3.70 6.04
CA GLN A 78 -4.55 -2.93 5.03
C GLN A 78 -5.07 -1.62 5.64
N THR A 79 -5.18 -0.58 4.81
CA THR A 79 -5.62 0.75 5.23
C THR A 79 -7.02 0.76 5.85
N GLU A 80 -7.93 -0.02 5.28
CA GLU A 80 -9.29 -0.24 5.71
C GLU A 80 -9.30 -0.88 7.11
N GLY A 81 -8.42 -1.85 7.33
CA GLY A 81 -8.25 -2.49 8.63
C GLY A 81 -7.79 -1.52 9.72
N LEU A 82 -6.83 -0.63 9.41
CA LEU A 82 -6.33 0.39 10.34
C LEU A 82 -7.42 1.42 10.69
N LEU A 83 -8.20 1.85 9.70
CA LEU A 83 -9.35 2.74 9.93
C LEU A 83 -10.39 2.07 10.82
N GLY A 84 -10.68 0.78 10.57
CA GLY A 84 -11.59 -0.02 11.38
C GLY A 84 -11.13 -0.13 12.84
N ASP A 85 -9.84 -0.40 13.08
CA ASP A 85 -9.28 -0.49 14.44
C ASP A 85 -9.45 0.82 15.22
N CYS A 86 -9.23 1.97 14.57
CA CYS A 86 -9.44 3.29 15.17
C CYS A 86 -10.90 3.53 15.57
N MET A 87 -11.84 3.26 14.65
CA MET A 87 -13.27 3.43 14.89
C MET A 87 -13.79 2.51 15.99
N LEU A 88 -13.34 1.25 16.01
CA LEU A 88 -13.70 0.28 17.05
C LEU A 88 -13.19 0.71 18.43
N LYS A 89 -11.95 1.23 18.51
CA LYS A 89 -11.36 1.70 19.77
C LYS A 89 -12.22 2.83 20.36
N TYR A 90 -12.38 3.93 19.63
CA TYR A 90 -13.07 5.10 20.14
C TYR A 90 -14.59 4.92 20.22
N GLY A 91 -15.17 4.07 19.36
CA GLY A 91 -16.57 3.71 19.45
C GLY A 91 -16.93 3.03 20.77
N ARG A 92 -16.04 2.15 21.27
CA ARG A 92 -16.20 1.49 22.58
C ARG A 92 -15.93 2.44 23.75
N GLU A 93 -14.93 3.32 23.63
CA GLU A 93 -14.61 4.32 24.66
C GLU A 93 -15.74 5.34 24.88
N LEU A 94 -16.50 5.68 23.83
CA LEU A 94 -17.70 6.53 23.95
C LEU A 94 -18.85 5.89 24.73
N GLY A 95 -18.81 4.57 24.93
CA GLY A 95 -19.80 3.79 25.67
C GLY A 95 -21.07 3.47 24.89
N ASP A 96 -21.75 2.42 25.33
CA ASP A 96 -22.91 1.82 24.64
C ASP A 96 -24.14 2.75 24.57
N GLU A 97 -24.19 3.77 25.43
CA GLU A 97 -25.24 4.79 25.44
C GLU A 97 -25.07 5.85 24.33
N SER A 98 -23.89 5.91 23.71
CA SER A 98 -23.61 6.86 22.63
C SER A 98 -24.06 6.28 21.30
N THR A 99 -25.07 6.91 20.68
CA THR A 99 -25.49 6.58 19.30
C THR A 99 -24.32 6.69 18.32
N PHE A 100 -23.44 7.67 18.52
CA PHE A 100 -22.24 7.84 17.70
C PHE A 100 -21.21 6.74 17.98
N GLY A 101 -21.01 6.36 19.25
CA GLY A 101 -20.12 5.25 19.62
C GLY A 101 -20.55 3.94 18.96
N ALA A 102 -21.83 3.61 19.05
CA ALA A 102 -22.39 2.43 18.40
C ALA A 102 -22.30 2.50 16.86
N ALA A 103 -22.49 3.67 16.25
CA ALA A 103 -22.28 3.86 14.80
C ALA A 103 -20.82 3.67 14.39
N LEU A 104 -19.86 4.17 15.18
CA LEU A 104 -18.43 3.96 14.97
C LEU A 104 -18.07 2.48 15.05
N VAL A 105 -18.68 1.72 15.97
CA VAL A 105 -18.47 0.27 16.05
C VAL A 105 -18.98 -0.42 14.77
N ASP A 106 -20.20 -0.12 14.31
CA ASP A 106 -20.74 -0.72 13.07
C ASP A 106 -19.85 -0.44 11.85
N VAL A 107 -19.42 0.82 11.68
CA VAL A 107 -18.53 1.21 10.58
C VAL A 107 -17.16 0.55 10.75
N GLY A 108 -16.63 0.49 11.97
CA GLY A 108 -15.36 -0.13 12.27
C GLY A 108 -15.33 -1.61 11.91
N GLU A 109 -16.38 -2.37 12.25
CA GLU A 109 -16.52 -3.78 11.87
C GLU A 109 -16.58 -3.97 10.35
N ALA A 110 -17.36 -3.14 9.66
CA ALA A 110 -17.43 -3.16 8.20
C ALA A 110 -16.07 -2.84 7.55
N MET A 111 -15.31 -1.89 8.10
CA MET A 111 -13.96 -1.57 7.62
C MET A 111 -12.95 -2.70 7.87
N LYS A 112 -13.09 -3.47 8.97
CA LYS A 112 -12.29 -4.71 9.15
C LYS A 112 -12.61 -5.73 8.06
N GLN A 113 -13.89 -5.94 7.75
CA GLN A 113 -14.30 -6.85 6.67
C GLN A 113 -13.77 -6.38 5.30
N MET A 114 -13.84 -5.08 5.01
CA MET A 114 -13.22 -4.50 3.81
C MET A 114 -11.71 -4.80 3.73
N GLY A 115 -11.01 -4.74 4.87
CA GLY A 115 -9.61 -5.16 4.98
C GLY A 115 -9.39 -6.63 4.62
N ASP A 116 -10.25 -7.54 5.06
CA ASP A 116 -10.17 -8.97 4.74
C ASP A 116 -10.43 -9.25 3.24
N VAL A 117 -11.37 -8.51 2.63
CA VAL A 117 -11.64 -8.57 1.18
C VAL A 117 -10.44 -8.04 0.39
N LYS A 118 -9.79 -6.97 0.88
CA LYS A 118 -8.56 -6.43 0.28
C LYS A 118 -7.37 -7.39 0.39
N ASP A 119 -7.23 -8.08 1.52
CA ASP A 119 -6.25 -9.17 1.68
C ASP A 119 -6.50 -10.29 0.66
N SER A 120 -7.76 -10.65 0.45
CA SER A 120 -8.15 -11.68 -0.52
C SER A 120 -7.82 -11.28 -1.96
N LEU A 121 -8.01 -10.01 -2.33
CA LEU A 121 -7.59 -9.47 -3.63
C LEU A 121 -6.07 -9.59 -3.81
N ASP A 122 -5.30 -9.13 -2.83
CA ASP A 122 -3.83 -9.17 -2.89
C ASP A 122 -3.32 -10.60 -3.09
N ILE A 123 -3.86 -11.55 -2.32
CA ILE A 123 -3.50 -12.96 -2.38
C ILE A 123 -3.91 -13.56 -3.74
N GLY A 124 -5.15 -13.31 -4.18
CA GLY A 124 -5.69 -13.86 -5.42
C GLY A 124 -4.91 -13.37 -6.64
N VAL A 125 -4.64 -12.07 -6.74
CA VAL A 125 -3.86 -11.50 -7.85
C VAL A 125 -2.40 -11.97 -7.78
N LYS A 126 -1.82 -12.08 -6.58
CA LYS A 126 -0.47 -12.59 -6.41
C LYS A 126 -0.32 -14.02 -6.96
N GLN A 127 -1.24 -14.92 -6.57
CA GLN A 127 -1.17 -16.34 -6.92
C GLN A 127 -1.56 -16.63 -8.37
N ASN A 128 -2.58 -15.95 -8.89
CA ASN A 128 -3.19 -16.30 -10.18
C ASN A 128 -2.78 -15.40 -11.34
N PHE A 129 -2.09 -14.28 -11.08
CA PHE A 129 -1.63 -13.37 -12.11
C PHE A 129 -0.12 -13.09 -12.01
N ILE A 130 0.35 -12.59 -10.87
CA ILE A 130 1.75 -12.18 -10.71
C ILE A 130 2.69 -13.38 -10.80
N ASP A 131 2.41 -14.48 -10.09
CA ASP A 131 3.29 -15.67 -10.08
C ASP A 131 3.38 -16.40 -11.43
N PRO A 132 2.27 -16.60 -12.17
CA PRO A 132 2.34 -17.11 -13.53
C PRO A 132 3.16 -16.22 -14.46
N LEU A 133 2.96 -14.88 -14.41
CA LEU A 133 3.72 -13.94 -15.23
C LEU A 133 5.21 -13.90 -14.86
N GLN A 134 5.54 -14.02 -13.58
CA GLN A 134 6.93 -14.13 -13.13
C GLN A 134 7.57 -15.42 -13.67
N THR A 135 6.83 -16.53 -13.67
CA THR A 135 7.30 -17.80 -14.23
C THR A 135 7.54 -17.69 -15.74
N LEU A 136 6.60 -17.07 -16.46
CA LEU A 136 6.71 -16.79 -17.90
C LEU A 136 7.97 -15.96 -18.23
N GLN A 137 8.27 -14.95 -17.42
CA GLN A 137 9.46 -14.12 -17.54
C GLN A 137 10.76 -14.88 -17.23
N ASP A 138 10.80 -15.58 -16.09
CA ASP A 138 12.03 -16.18 -15.58
C ASP A 138 12.40 -17.51 -16.25
N LYS A 139 11.46 -18.15 -16.94
CA LYS A 139 11.67 -19.41 -17.68
C LYS A 139 11.55 -19.20 -19.18
N ASP A 140 10.33 -19.07 -19.70
CA ASP A 140 10.06 -19.19 -21.13
C ASP A 140 10.71 -18.06 -21.93
N LEU A 141 10.48 -16.81 -21.53
CA LEU A 141 11.08 -15.64 -22.18
C LEU A 141 12.60 -15.61 -22.01
N LYS A 142 13.11 -16.06 -20.86
CA LYS A 142 14.54 -16.14 -20.59
C LYS A 142 15.24 -17.20 -21.45
N GLU A 143 14.63 -18.35 -21.64
CA GLU A 143 15.12 -19.42 -22.51
C GLU A 143 15.17 -18.98 -23.97
N ILE A 144 14.09 -18.35 -24.46
CA ILE A 144 14.06 -17.76 -25.81
C ILE A 144 15.17 -16.70 -25.96
N GLY A 145 15.34 -15.82 -24.97
CA GLY A 145 16.42 -14.85 -24.93
C GLY A 145 17.82 -15.49 -25.00
N HIS A 146 18.01 -16.64 -24.36
CA HIS A 146 19.25 -17.40 -24.47
C HIS A 146 19.49 -17.97 -25.88
N HIS A 147 18.46 -18.49 -26.55
CA HIS A 147 18.57 -18.95 -27.93
C HIS A 147 18.90 -17.82 -28.90
N LEU A 148 18.22 -16.67 -28.78
CA LEU A 148 18.47 -15.48 -29.61
C LEU A 148 19.91 -14.95 -29.43
N LYS A 149 20.38 -14.86 -28.18
CA LYS A 149 21.77 -14.46 -27.90
C LYS A 149 22.80 -15.43 -28.49
N LYS A 150 22.52 -16.73 -28.44
CA LYS A 150 23.37 -17.76 -29.04
C LYS A 150 23.38 -17.66 -30.56
N LEU A 151 22.21 -17.47 -31.18
CA LEU A 151 22.05 -17.26 -32.61
C LEU A 151 22.87 -16.07 -33.09
N GLU A 152 22.77 -14.92 -32.41
CA GLU A 152 23.52 -13.71 -32.79
C GLU A 152 25.03 -13.95 -32.73
N GLY A 153 25.52 -14.66 -31.70
CA GLY A 153 26.92 -15.06 -31.62
C GLY A 153 27.36 -15.97 -32.79
N ARG A 154 26.51 -16.91 -33.21
CA ARG A 154 26.79 -17.79 -34.37
C ARG A 154 26.74 -17.03 -35.70
N ARG A 155 25.81 -16.07 -35.84
CA ARG A 155 25.68 -15.20 -37.01
C ARG A 155 26.95 -14.38 -37.21
N LEU A 156 27.48 -13.80 -36.13
CA LEU A 156 28.73 -13.03 -36.16
C LEU A 156 29.96 -13.90 -36.52
N ASP A 157 30.07 -15.12 -35.98
CA ASP A 157 31.15 -16.07 -36.33
C ASP A 157 31.08 -16.47 -37.81
N PHE A 158 29.88 -16.79 -38.31
CA PHE A 158 29.65 -17.09 -39.71
C PHE A 158 30.00 -15.91 -40.62
N ASP A 159 29.49 -14.71 -40.33
CA ASP A 159 29.78 -13.49 -41.10
C ASP A 159 31.30 -13.20 -41.14
N TYR A 160 32.00 -13.40 -40.01
CA TYR A 160 33.45 -13.23 -39.92
C TYR A 160 34.20 -14.22 -40.82
N LYS A 161 33.86 -15.52 -40.74
CA LYS A 161 34.50 -16.57 -41.54
C LYS A 161 34.21 -16.43 -43.03
N LYS A 162 32.97 -16.10 -43.39
CA LYS A 162 32.53 -15.81 -44.76
C LYS A 162 33.31 -14.66 -45.38
N LYS A 163 33.57 -13.58 -44.63
CA LYS A 163 34.39 -12.44 -45.10
C LYS A 163 35.86 -12.79 -45.37
N ARG A 164 36.37 -13.90 -44.82
CA ARG A 164 37.75 -14.36 -44.99
C ARG A 164 37.82 -15.64 -45.83
N GLN A 165 36.81 -15.90 -46.65
CA GLN A 165 36.79 -17.01 -47.59
C GLN A 165 38.06 -17.00 -48.46
N GLY A 166 38.69 -18.18 -48.61
CA GLY A 166 40.00 -18.33 -49.26
C GLY A 166 41.23 -18.15 -48.33
N LYS A 167 41.04 -17.65 -47.10
CA LYS A 167 42.08 -17.61 -46.05
C LYS A 167 41.82 -18.57 -44.89
N ILE A 168 40.62 -19.12 -44.83
CA ILE A 168 40.15 -20.08 -43.82
C ILE A 168 39.76 -21.36 -44.55
N PRO A 169 40.01 -22.56 -43.98
CA PRO A 169 39.57 -23.82 -44.57
C PRO A 169 38.05 -23.83 -44.80
N ASP A 170 37.61 -24.31 -45.96
CA ASP A 170 36.18 -24.36 -46.32
C ASP A 170 35.36 -25.18 -45.31
N GLU A 171 35.98 -26.20 -44.69
CA GLU A 171 35.39 -27.00 -43.63
C GLU A 171 35.01 -26.18 -42.39
N GLU A 172 35.83 -25.19 -42.00
CA GLU A 172 35.51 -24.32 -40.86
C GLU A 172 34.36 -23.35 -41.17
N ILE A 173 34.25 -22.91 -42.43
CA ILE A 173 33.13 -22.09 -42.91
C ILE A 173 31.86 -22.93 -42.90
N ARG A 174 31.93 -24.17 -43.40
CA ARG A 174 30.80 -25.12 -43.40
C ARG A 174 30.27 -25.39 -41.99
N GLN A 175 31.16 -25.67 -41.04
CA GLN A 175 30.78 -25.86 -39.63
C GLN A 175 30.16 -24.61 -38.99
N ALA A 176 30.57 -23.42 -39.43
CA ALA A 176 29.97 -22.18 -38.95
C ALA A 176 28.54 -21.97 -39.49
N VAL A 177 28.30 -22.34 -40.75
CA VAL A 177 26.97 -22.36 -41.35
C VAL A 177 26.06 -23.34 -40.61
N GLU A 178 26.48 -24.59 -40.44
CA GLU A 178 25.69 -25.62 -39.75
C GLU A 178 25.31 -25.18 -38.33
N LYS A 179 26.26 -24.66 -37.55
CA LYS A 179 25.99 -24.14 -36.20
C LYS A 179 25.06 -22.93 -36.18
N PHE A 180 25.10 -22.09 -37.21
CA PHE A 180 24.20 -20.95 -37.36
C PHE A 180 22.79 -21.42 -37.69
N GLU A 181 22.64 -22.32 -38.66
CA GLU A 181 21.35 -22.91 -39.06
C GLU A 181 20.68 -23.66 -37.89
N GLU A 182 21.43 -24.51 -37.17
CA GLU A 182 20.93 -25.20 -35.97
C GLU A 182 20.45 -24.22 -34.88
N SER A 183 21.20 -23.14 -34.66
CA SER A 183 20.82 -22.13 -33.65
C SER A 183 19.63 -21.29 -34.10
N LYS A 184 19.49 -21.07 -35.42
CA LYS A 184 18.35 -20.36 -35.99
C LYS A 184 17.09 -21.19 -35.84
N GLU A 185 17.12 -22.45 -36.27
CA GLU A 185 15.97 -23.36 -36.18
C GLU A 185 15.49 -23.51 -34.73
N LEU A 186 16.42 -23.65 -33.77
CA LEU A 186 16.08 -23.72 -32.36
C LEU A 186 15.39 -22.44 -31.86
N ALA A 187 15.95 -21.26 -32.15
CA ALA A 187 15.34 -20.00 -31.73
C ALA A 187 13.97 -19.79 -32.37
N GLU A 188 13.87 -20.04 -33.69
CA GLU A 188 12.66 -19.90 -34.48
C GLU A 188 11.55 -20.81 -33.97
N ARG A 189 11.87 -22.09 -33.71
CA ARG A 189 10.92 -23.05 -33.16
C ARG A 189 10.42 -22.64 -31.77
N SER A 190 11.31 -22.20 -30.88
CA SER A 190 10.93 -21.78 -29.53
C SER A 190 10.06 -20.52 -29.57
N MET A 191 10.37 -19.53 -30.41
CA MET A 191 9.53 -18.35 -30.59
C MET A 191 8.15 -18.70 -31.16
N PHE A 192 8.11 -19.55 -32.19
CA PHE A 192 6.86 -19.99 -32.80
C PHE A 192 5.96 -20.71 -31.78
N ASN A 193 6.51 -21.69 -31.06
CA ASN A 193 5.74 -22.43 -30.05
C ASN A 193 5.22 -21.53 -28.93
N PHE A 194 5.98 -20.51 -28.52
CA PHE A 194 5.52 -19.54 -27.53
C PHE A 194 4.37 -18.69 -28.06
N LEU A 195 4.50 -18.16 -29.28
CA LEU A 195 3.53 -17.25 -29.87
C LEU A 195 2.22 -17.94 -30.27
N GLU A 196 2.26 -19.23 -30.63
CA GLU A 196 1.06 -20.01 -30.93
C GLU A 196 0.25 -20.39 -29.68
N ASN A 197 0.82 -20.24 -28.48
CA ASN A 197 0.17 -20.56 -27.21
C ASN A 197 -0.22 -19.30 -26.41
N ASP A 198 -0.58 -18.20 -27.08
CA ASP A 198 -0.89 -16.90 -26.46
C ASP A 198 -2.18 -16.88 -25.60
N VAL A 199 -2.98 -17.95 -25.71
CA VAL A 199 -4.21 -18.16 -24.92
C VAL A 199 -3.93 -18.18 -23.42
N GLU A 200 -2.75 -18.66 -22.99
CA GLU A 200 -2.38 -18.67 -21.57
C GLU A 200 -2.25 -17.25 -21.01
N GLN A 201 -1.68 -16.31 -21.78
CA GLN A 201 -1.56 -14.90 -21.37
C GLN A 201 -2.93 -14.23 -21.29
N VAL A 202 -3.85 -14.57 -22.19
CA VAL A 202 -5.25 -14.08 -22.12
C VAL A 202 -5.95 -14.62 -20.87
N SER A 203 -5.74 -15.90 -20.52
CA SER A 203 -6.28 -16.51 -19.30
C SER A 203 -5.74 -15.85 -18.02
N GLN A 204 -4.46 -15.47 -18.01
CA GLN A 204 -3.86 -14.72 -16.91
C GLN A 204 -4.53 -13.34 -16.75
N LEU A 205 -4.75 -12.60 -17.84
CA LEU A 205 -5.47 -11.33 -17.80
C LEU A 205 -6.91 -11.50 -17.28
N ALA A 206 -7.61 -12.54 -17.71
CA ALA A 206 -8.95 -12.84 -17.19
C ALA A 206 -8.92 -13.08 -15.67
N SER A 207 -7.91 -13.78 -15.16
CA SER A 207 -7.74 -14.05 -13.72
C SER A 207 -7.55 -12.76 -12.90
N LEU A 208 -6.83 -11.77 -13.43
CA LEU A 208 -6.69 -10.45 -12.79
C LEU A 208 -8.05 -9.74 -12.69
N ILE A 209 -8.83 -9.75 -13.78
CA ILE A 209 -10.12 -9.07 -13.84
C ILE A 209 -11.15 -9.77 -12.94
N GLU A 210 -11.17 -11.11 -12.92
CA GLU A 210 -12.06 -11.88 -12.06
C GLU A 210 -11.79 -11.59 -10.57
N ALA A 211 -10.52 -11.52 -10.16
CA ALA A 211 -10.16 -11.14 -8.80
C ALA A 211 -10.60 -9.71 -8.45
N ALA A 212 -10.45 -8.76 -9.37
CA ALA A 212 -10.89 -7.38 -9.17
C ALA A 212 -12.43 -7.25 -9.10
N LEU A 213 -13.15 -7.98 -9.96
CA LEU A 213 -14.61 -8.02 -9.95
C LEU A 213 -15.14 -8.55 -8.61
N GLU A 214 -14.57 -9.65 -8.14
CA GLU A 214 -15.00 -10.26 -6.88
C GLU A 214 -14.70 -9.35 -5.67
N TYR A 215 -13.54 -8.70 -5.65
CA TYR A 215 -13.20 -7.68 -4.66
C TYR A 215 -14.23 -6.56 -4.61
N HIS A 216 -14.56 -5.97 -5.76
CA HIS A 216 -15.52 -4.87 -5.83
C HIS A 216 -16.95 -5.29 -5.50
N ARG A 217 -17.35 -6.50 -5.89
CA ARG A 217 -18.67 -7.06 -5.57
C ARG A 217 -18.85 -7.24 -4.06
N GLN A 218 -17.90 -7.90 -3.39
CA GLN A 218 -17.95 -8.09 -1.94
C GLN A 218 -17.87 -6.75 -1.19
N SER A 219 -17.04 -5.82 -1.68
CA SER A 219 -16.96 -4.46 -1.13
C SER A 219 -18.30 -3.74 -1.19
N TYR A 220 -19.01 -3.83 -2.32
CA TYR A 220 -20.34 -3.26 -2.48
C TYR A 220 -21.32 -3.85 -1.47
N GLU A 221 -21.37 -5.18 -1.34
CA GLU A 221 -22.29 -5.87 -0.42
C GLU A 221 -22.09 -5.43 1.03
N ILE A 222 -20.82 -5.29 1.48
CA ILE A 222 -20.48 -4.80 2.83
C ILE A 222 -20.95 -3.35 3.02
N LEU A 223 -20.69 -2.47 2.05
CA LEU A 223 -21.04 -1.06 2.14
C LEU A 223 -22.56 -0.82 2.05
N GLU A 224 -23.27 -1.63 1.28
CA GLU A 224 -24.73 -1.57 1.15
C GLU A 224 -25.42 -1.96 2.47
N ASP A 225 -24.97 -3.06 3.11
CA ASP A 225 -25.45 -3.47 4.42
C ASP A 225 -25.15 -2.40 5.50
N LEU A 226 -23.91 -1.88 5.52
CA LEU A 226 -23.53 -0.81 6.44
C LEU A 226 -24.40 0.44 6.25
N ASN A 227 -24.60 0.89 5.01
CA ASN A 227 -25.43 2.06 4.73
C ASN A 227 -26.86 1.83 5.24
N SER A 228 -27.44 0.64 5.02
CA SER A 228 -28.76 0.29 5.54
C SER A 228 -28.82 0.34 7.07
N LYS A 229 -27.80 -0.19 7.76
CA LYS A 229 -27.68 -0.13 9.22
C LYS A 229 -27.61 1.32 9.73
N LEU A 230 -26.81 2.16 9.08
CA LEU A 230 -26.67 3.57 9.46
C LEU A 230 -27.96 4.35 9.26
N GLN A 231 -28.68 4.16 8.14
CA GLN A 231 -29.97 4.81 7.92
C GLN A 231 -31.00 4.42 8.99
N ASN A 232 -31.07 3.13 9.34
CA ASN A 232 -31.92 2.65 10.43
C ASN A 232 -31.55 3.29 11.78
N ARG A 233 -30.25 3.42 12.06
CA ARG A 233 -29.74 4.06 13.28
C ARG A 233 -30.09 5.54 13.34
N ILE A 234 -29.94 6.27 12.23
CA ILE A 234 -30.35 7.68 12.11
C ILE A 234 -31.85 7.83 12.35
N ALA A 235 -32.67 6.98 11.73
CA ALA A 235 -34.12 7.00 11.92
C ALA A 235 -34.51 6.73 13.39
N THR A 236 -33.85 5.78 14.03
CA THR A 236 -34.07 5.44 15.45
C THR A 236 -33.62 6.56 16.38
N ALA A 237 -32.49 7.21 16.10
CA ALA A 237 -31.99 8.32 16.92
C ALA A 237 -32.90 9.55 16.83
N ASN A 238 -33.45 9.85 15.64
CA ASN A 238 -34.35 10.98 15.44
C ASN A 238 -35.73 10.80 16.09
N SER A 239 -36.17 9.56 16.34
CA SER A 239 -37.44 9.29 17.03
C SER A 239 -37.32 9.31 18.56
N GLN A 240 -36.10 9.36 19.12
CA GLN A 240 -35.90 9.41 20.55
C GLN A 240 -36.19 10.82 21.12
N PRO A 241 -36.90 10.92 22.27
CA PRO A 241 -37.08 12.18 22.97
C PRO A 241 -35.73 12.77 23.37
N ARG A 242 -35.50 14.08 23.11
CA ARG A 242 -34.27 14.74 23.54
C ARG A 242 -34.17 14.69 25.07
N LYS A 243 -33.07 14.14 25.58
CA LYS A 243 -32.75 14.22 27.02
C LYS A 243 -32.53 15.70 27.37
N GLU A 244 -33.34 16.21 28.30
CA GLU A 244 -33.18 17.55 28.84
C GLU A 244 -31.95 17.56 29.77
N PHE A 245 -31.02 18.49 29.54
CA PHE A 245 -29.84 18.63 30.39
C PHE A 245 -30.28 19.13 31.77
N LYS A 246 -30.16 18.26 32.78
CA LYS A 246 -30.36 18.64 34.18
C LYS A 246 -29.00 18.68 34.87
N PRO A 247 -28.46 19.87 35.18
CA PRO A 247 -27.20 19.98 35.90
C PRO A 247 -27.39 19.33 37.28
N LYS A 248 -26.54 18.36 37.59
CA LYS A 248 -26.50 17.77 38.93
C LYS A 248 -25.88 18.80 39.86
N SER A 249 -26.68 19.36 40.75
CA SER A 249 -26.18 20.22 41.83
C SER A 249 -25.34 19.38 42.78
N ILE A 250 -24.13 19.86 43.09
CA ILE A 250 -23.21 19.25 44.06
C ILE A 250 -23.91 19.02 45.42
N MET A 251 -24.91 19.86 45.74
CA MET A 251 -25.70 19.75 46.97
C MET A 251 -26.49 18.43 47.08
N SER A 252 -27.00 17.89 45.96
CA SER A 252 -27.76 16.62 45.94
C SER A 252 -26.92 15.37 46.20
N SER A 253 -25.60 15.44 45.97
CA SER A 253 -24.67 14.34 46.27
C SER A 253 -24.21 14.33 47.73
N LEU A 254 -24.37 15.46 48.45
CA LEU A 254 -24.03 15.59 49.86
C LEU A 254 -25.16 15.13 50.79
N GLU A 255 -26.43 15.24 50.36
CA GLU A 255 -27.58 14.78 51.15
C GLU A 255 -27.67 13.24 51.27
N THR A 256 -26.98 12.50 50.41
CA THR A 256 -26.92 11.03 50.46
C THR A 256 -25.90 10.46 51.45
N ILE A 257 -25.14 11.29 52.16
CA ILE A 257 -24.09 10.85 53.10
C ILE A 257 -24.59 10.73 54.55
N ASP A 258 -25.77 11.25 54.90
CA ASP A 258 -26.22 11.34 56.30
C ASP A 258 -27.03 10.12 56.79
N ASN A 259 -26.51 8.91 56.59
CA ASN A 259 -26.99 7.70 57.26
C ASN A 259 -25.89 6.63 57.37
N ASN A 260 -24.84 6.91 58.15
CA ASN A 260 -24.24 5.89 59.04
C ASN A 260 -23.25 6.50 60.04
N GLN A 261 -23.42 6.10 61.30
CA GLN A 261 -22.76 6.63 62.49
C GLN A 261 -21.27 6.25 62.63
N GLN A 262 -20.52 7.22 63.19
CA GLN A 262 -19.45 7.11 64.21
C GLN A 262 -18.12 6.40 63.89
N ASN A 263 -17.02 7.18 63.78
CA ASN A 263 -16.06 7.39 64.88
C ASN A 263 -14.86 8.30 64.49
N GLY A 264 -14.53 9.28 65.36
CA GLY A 264 -13.15 9.56 65.77
C GLY A 264 -12.28 10.62 65.06
N LEU A 265 -12.18 11.80 65.69
CA LEU A 265 -10.97 12.63 65.94
C LEU A 265 -10.40 13.60 64.87
N SER A 266 -10.81 14.86 65.03
CA SER A 266 -10.04 16.12 65.15
C SER A 266 -8.79 16.44 64.31
N TYR A 267 -9.00 17.38 63.37
CA TYR A 267 -8.28 18.65 63.12
C TYR A 267 -6.74 18.70 63.15
N SER A 268 -6.15 18.95 61.98
CA SER A 268 -5.14 20.00 61.83
C SER A 268 -5.30 20.67 60.47
N SER A 269 -5.56 21.97 60.54
CA SER A 269 -5.58 22.96 59.48
C SER A 269 -4.34 22.93 58.57
N SER A 270 -4.57 23.07 57.26
CA SER A 270 -3.82 24.01 56.40
C SER A 270 -4.58 24.23 55.10
N LEU A 271 -5.56 25.13 55.17
CA LEU A 271 -5.88 25.98 54.03
C LEU A 271 -4.63 26.82 53.72
N LYS A 272 -4.01 26.59 52.57
CA LYS A 272 -3.45 27.66 51.76
C LYS A 272 -3.78 27.39 50.31
N SER A 273 -4.83 28.07 49.89
CA SER A 273 -5.07 28.53 48.54
C SER A 273 -3.77 29.03 47.90
N SER A 274 -3.54 28.59 46.67
CA SER A 274 -2.84 29.38 45.67
C SER A 274 -3.60 29.18 44.36
N GLU A 275 -4.91 29.50 44.41
CA GLU A 275 -5.55 30.15 43.28
C GLU A 275 -4.83 31.49 43.11
N THR A 276 -3.79 31.48 42.31
CA THR A 276 -3.34 32.70 41.68
C THR A 276 -4.39 32.96 40.62
N GLU A 277 -5.37 33.80 40.92
CA GLU A 277 -6.04 34.62 39.92
C GLU A 277 -4.92 35.36 39.18
N LEU A 278 -4.41 34.75 38.10
CA LEU A 278 -3.48 35.39 37.19
C LEU A 278 -4.28 36.51 36.51
N HIS A 279 -3.89 37.74 36.79
CA HIS A 279 -4.30 38.92 36.05
C HIS A 279 -4.15 38.62 34.55
N MET A 280 -5.27 38.49 33.83
CA MET A 280 -5.33 38.12 32.41
C MET A 280 -4.93 39.30 31.50
N ASP A 281 -3.76 39.91 31.75
CA ASP A 281 -3.19 40.97 30.92
C ASP A 281 -2.00 40.48 30.08
N GLN A 282 -1.57 39.22 30.24
CA GLN A 282 -0.47 38.63 29.49
C GLN A 282 -1.01 37.63 28.43
N PRO A 283 -0.41 37.58 27.22
CA PRO A 283 -0.77 36.59 26.21
C PRO A 283 -0.72 35.17 26.76
N CYS A 284 -1.82 34.41 26.57
CA CYS A 284 -1.94 33.05 27.06
C CYS A 284 -2.96 32.25 26.27
N CYS A 285 -2.82 30.93 26.35
CA CYS A 285 -3.75 29.98 25.76
C CYS A 285 -4.06 28.86 26.74
N ARG A 286 -5.18 28.18 26.52
CA ARG A 286 -5.58 26.98 27.23
C ARG A 286 -5.39 25.76 26.33
N SER A 287 -4.76 24.72 26.82
CA SER A 287 -4.64 23.47 26.07
C SER A 287 -6.00 22.78 25.89
N LEU A 288 -6.27 22.36 24.66
CA LEU A 288 -7.46 21.59 24.28
C LEU A 288 -7.23 20.08 24.37
N TYR A 289 -5.96 19.66 24.31
CA TYR A 289 -5.54 18.26 24.35
C TYR A 289 -4.24 18.12 25.14
N ASN A 290 -3.92 16.89 25.57
CA ASN A 290 -2.58 16.57 26.05
C ASN A 290 -1.58 16.64 24.88
N PHE A 291 -0.37 17.12 25.15
CA PHE A 291 0.73 17.14 24.19
C PHE A 291 1.98 16.55 24.85
N GLU A 292 2.47 15.44 24.30
CA GLU A 292 3.69 14.77 24.74
C GLU A 292 4.83 15.14 23.77
N PRO A 293 5.92 15.78 24.24
CA PRO A 293 7.06 16.14 23.40
C PRO A 293 7.73 14.92 22.76
N GLU A 294 7.92 14.96 21.45
CA GLU A 294 8.69 13.97 20.68
C GLU A 294 10.09 14.47 20.32
N ASN A 295 10.29 15.80 20.24
CA ASN A 295 11.56 16.43 19.87
C ASN A 295 12.12 17.33 20.98
N GLU A 296 13.45 17.52 20.99
CA GLU A 296 14.10 18.47 21.89
C GLU A 296 13.62 19.91 21.60
N GLY A 297 13.13 20.59 22.64
CA GLY A 297 12.61 21.97 22.57
C GLY A 297 11.08 22.07 22.52
N GLU A 298 10.36 20.96 22.41
CA GLU A 298 8.90 20.92 22.51
C GLU A 298 8.42 21.01 23.98
N LEU A 299 7.33 21.76 24.21
CA LEU A 299 6.77 21.95 25.55
C LEU A 299 5.60 21.00 25.81
N GLY A 300 5.75 20.08 26.76
CA GLY A 300 4.69 19.15 27.13
C GLY A 300 3.66 19.75 28.09
N PHE A 301 2.39 19.42 27.90
CA PHE A 301 1.28 19.88 28.76
C PHE A 301 0.08 18.93 28.73
N LYS A 302 -0.84 19.10 29.68
CA LYS A 302 -2.09 18.34 29.77
C LYS A 302 -3.26 19.20 29.35
N GLU A 303 -4.35 18.58 28.90
CA GLU A 303 -5.62 19.24 28.58
C GLU A 303 -6.10 20.10 29.77
N GLY A 304 -6.46 21.35 29.49
CA GLY A 304 -6.93 22.33 30.48
C GLY A 304 -5.84 23.20 31.10
N ASP A 305 -4.56 22.89 30.89
CA ASP A 305 -3.43 23.72 31.32
C ASP A 305 -3.46 25.12 30.68
N ILE A 306 -3.06 26.13 31.47
CA ILE A 306 -2.89 27.52 30.99
C ILE A 306 -1.41 27.75 30.71
N ILE A 307 -1.11 28.03 29.44
CA ILE A 307 0.25 28.26 28.95
C ILE A 307 0.40 29.74 28.63
N ILE A 308 1.47 30.35 29.12
CA ILE A 308 1.81 31.74 28.79
C ILE A 308 2.40 31.74 27.38
N LEU A 309 1.80 32.48 26.46
CA LEU A 309 2.30 32.63 25.10
C LEU A 309 3.45 33.64 25.10
N THR A 310 4.59 33.26 24.54
CA THR A 310 5.77 34.14 24.42
C THR A 310 6.02 34.58 22.99
N ASN A 311 5.76 33.71 22.00
CA ASN A 311 5.97 34.02 20.59
C ASN A 311 5.13 33.11 19.66
N GLN A 312 4.95 33.53 18.42
CA GLN A 312 4.47 32.67 17.33
C GLN A 312 5.64 32.44 16.37
N ILE A 313 6.07 31.18 16.24
CA ILE A 313 7.23 30.83 15.41
C ILE A 313 6.85 30.89 13.93
N ASP A 314 5.69 30.33 13.58
CA ASP A 314 5.12 30.30 12.23
C ASP A 314 3.60 30.06 12.26
N GLU A 315 3.00 29.72 11.13
CA GLU A 315 1.55 29.45 10.99
C GLU A 315 1.08 28.16 11.70
N ASN A 316 1.99 27.34 12.21
CA ASN A 316 1.69 26.04 12.81
C ASN A 316 2.15 25.91 14.27
N TRP A 317 3.07 26.74 14.73
CA TRP A 317 3.71 26.61 16.05
C TRP A 317 3.68 27.89 16.89
N TYR A 318 3.26 27.73 18.16
CA TYR A 318 3.49 28.71 19.22
C TYR A 318 4.71 28.34 20.06
N GLU A 319 5.31 29.34 20.69
CA GLU A 319 6.25 29.19 21.79
C GLU A 319 5.58 29.74 23.06
N GLY A 320 5.77 29.03 24.18
CA GLY A 320 5.21 29.45 25.44
C GLY A 320 5.92 28.85 26.64
N MET A 321 5.38 29.12 27.82
CA MET A 321 5.94 28.68 29.09
C MET A 321 4.85 28.23 30.05
N ILE A 322 5.07 27.08 30.70
CA ILE A 322 4.24 26.58 31.79
C ILE A 322 5.12 25.99 32.88
N ASN A 323 4.83 26.28 34.15
CA ASN A 323 5.60 25.80 35.31
C ASN A 323 7.12 26.08 35.26
N GLY A 324 7.55 27.11 34.52
CA GLY A 324 8.95 27.49 34.36
C GLY A 324 9.69 26.74 33.25
N GLU A 325 9.02 25.85 32.52
CA GLU A 325 9.54 25.18 31.32
C GLU A 325 9.05 25.91 30.08
N SER A 326 9.93 26.12 29.11
CA SER A 326 9.63 26.81 27.85
C SER A 326 9.91 25.90 26.66
N GLY A 327 9.10 26.05 25.63
CA GLY A 327 9.25 25.30 24.39
C GLY A 327 8.14 25.59 23.40
N PHE A 328 8.19 24.91 22.26
CA PHE A 328 7.22 25.09 21.18
C PHE A 328 6.14 24.01 21.17
N PHE A 329 4.95 24.36 20.70
CA PHE A 329 3.81 23.45 20.59
C PHE A 329 2.85 23.84 19.45
N PRO A 330 2.06 22.88 18.92
CA PRO A 330 1.21 23.14 17.78
C PRO A 330 0.04 24.07 18.13
N ILE A 331 -0.25 25.04 17.25
CA ILE A 331 -1.35 26.00 17.42
C ILE A 331 -2.70 25.30 17.56
N ASN A 332 -2.91 24.20 16.82
CA ASN A 332 -4.18 23.46 16.83
C ASN A 332 -4.45 22.67 18.13
N TYR A 333 -3.51 22.67 19.07
CA TYR A 333 -3.66 22.01 20.37
C TYR A 333 -4.12 22.95 21.48
N VAL A 334 -4.30 24.24 21.18
CA VAL A 334 -4.61 25.26 22.18
C VAL A 334 -5.72 26.21 21.71
N ASP A 335 -6.43 26.77 22.67
CA ASP A 335 -7.43 27.83 22.52
C ASP A 335 -6.83 29.13 23.06
N VAL A 336 -6.60 30.11 22.19
CA VAL A 336 -5.96 31.38 22.57
C VAL A 336 -6.94 32.22 23.39
N LEU A 337 -6.59 32.49 24.65
CA LEU A 337 -7.41 33.31 25.55
C LEU A 337 -7.05 34.78 25.45
N VAL A 338 -5.74 35.09 25.41
CA VAL A 338 -5.20 36.43 25.21
C VAL A 338 -4.14 36.32 24.11
N PRO A 339 -4.33 36.97 22.95
CA PRO A 339 -3.39 36.86 21.83
C PRO A 339 -2.08 37.60 22.12
N LEU A 340 -1.01 37.22 21.40
CA LEU A 340 0.24 37.97 21.38
C LEU A 340 0.00 39.38 20.81
N PRO A 341 0.66 40.43 21.34
CA PRO A 341 0.60 41.76 20.76
C PRO A 341 1.18 41.76 19.33
N GLN A 342 0.51 42.46 18.41
CA GLN A 342 0.92 42.58 16.99
C GLN A 342 2.18 43.41 16.80
#